data_AF-A0A2H6BDG8-F1
#
_entry.id   AF-A0A2H6BDG8-F1
#
_cell.length_a   1.000
_cell.length_b   1.000
_cell.length_c   1.000
_cell.angle_alpha   90.00
_cell.angle_beta   90.00
_cell.angle_gamma   90.00
#
_symmetry.space_group_name_H-M   'P 1'
#
loop_
_entity.id
_entity.type
_entity.pdbx_description
1 polymer ?
#
loop_
_entity_poly.entity_id
_entity_poly.type
_entity_poly.pdbx_seq_one_letter_code
_entity_poly.pdbx_strand_id
1 'polypeptide(L)' 'MDAVKFTMSRQEADLTIQALDVYATTLMCAPLGLGMDLLVSVRDLRARLEDILAQDDAVRDAAGAQDGNVLRFARG' A
#
# COMPACT_ATOMS: atom_id res chain seq x y z
N MET A 1 -18.27 -5.55 10.63
CA MET A 1 -16.98 -6.03 10.11
C MET A 1 -15.96 -4.99 10.48
N ASP A 2 -15.20 -5.25 11.53
CA ASP A 2 -14.13 -4.37 12.01
C ASP A 2 -13.15 -4.07 10.87
N ALA A 3 -13.01 -2.78 10.55
CA ALA A 3 -11.93 -2.33 9.69
C ALA A 3 -10.63 -2.63 10.43
N VAL A 4 -9.97 -3.75 10.07
CA VAL A 4 -8.63 -4.05 10.54
C VAL A 4 -7.77 -2.85 10.17
N LYS A 5 -7.49 -2.01 11.16
CA LYS A 5 -6.66 -0.83 10.99
C LYS A 5 -5.23 -1.36 10.90
N PHE A 6 -4.80 -1.68 9.69
CA PHE A 6 -3.43 -2.09 9.41
C PHE A 6 -2.50 -0.93 9.75
N THR A 7 -1.97 -0.93 10.96
CA THR A 7 -0.80 -0.12 11.31
C THR A 7 0.43 -0.87 10.80
N MET A 8 0.63 -0.83 9.49
CA MET A 8 1.85 -1.32 8.84
C MET A 8 2.73 -0.12 8.50
N SER A 9 4.02 -0.25 8.78
CA SER A 9 5.01 0.68 8.25
C SER A 9 5.12 0.52 6.73
N ARG A 10 5.54 1.58 6.04
CA ARG A 10 5.75 1.55 4.58
C ARG A 10 6.65 0.41 4.13
N GLN A 11 7.72 0.15 4.88
CA GLN A 11 8.65 -0.93 4.56
C GLN A 11 7.99 -2.31 4.65
N GLU A 12 7.11 -2.52 5.63
CA GLU A 12 6.33 -3.76 5.74
C GLU A 12 5.32 -3.87 4.59
N ALA A 13 4.71 -2.76 4.16
CA ALA A 13 3.76 -2.73 3.06
C ALA A 13 4.43 -3.10 1.73
N ASP A 14 5.60 -2.55 1.45
CA ASP A 14 6.39 -2.89 0.26
C ASP A 14 6.80 -4.37 0.26
N LEU A 15 7.27 -4.89 1.41
CA LEU A 15 7.60 -6.31 1.55
C LEU A 15 6.38 -7.21 1.35
N THR A 16 5.21 -6.76 1.79
CA THR A 16 3.96 -7.52 1.65
C THR A 16 3.49 -7.52 0.19
N ILE A 17 3.60 -6.39 -0.52
CA ILE A 17 3.33 -6.33 -1.96
C ILE A 17 4.24 -7.29 -2.72
N GLN A 18 5.55 -7.30 -2.42
CA GLN A 18 6.48 -8.24 -3.04
C GLN A 18 6.13 -9.71 -2.75
N ALA A 19 5.75 -10.03 -1.51
CA ALA A 19 5.32 -11.38 -1.15
C ALA A 19 4.05 -11.80 -1.91
N LEU A 20 3.09 -10.88 -2.07
CA LEU A 20 1.87 -11.12 -2.84
C LEU A 20 2.17 -11.35 -4.33
N ASP A 21 3.14 -10.63 -4.91
CA ASP A 21 3.57 -10.83 -6.30
C ASP A 21 4.21 -12.19 -6.53
N VAL A 22 5.09 -12.63 -5.62
CA VAL A 22 5.70 -13.97 -5.65
C VAL A 22 4.62 -15.04 -5.51
N TYR A 23 3.66 -14.84 -4.62
CA TYR A 23 2.56 -15.78 -4.40
C TYR A 23 1.62 -15.86 -5.61
N ALA A 24 1.25 -14.73 -6.20
CA ALA A 24 0.46 -14.69 -7.43
C ALA A 24 1.18 -15.38 -8.59
N THR A 25 2.48 -15.15 -8.73
CA THR A 25 3.31 -15.83 -9.74
C THR A 25 3.34 -17.34 -9.50
N THR A 26 3.50 -17.76 -8.25
CA THR A 26 3.49 -19.18 -7.87
C THR A 26 2.15 -19.83 -8.19
N LEU A 27 1.02 -19.16 -7.91
CA LEU A 27 -0.31 -19.65 -8.24
C LEU A 27 -0.54 -19.79 -9.76
N MET A 28 0.03 -18.89 -10.56
CA MET A 28 -0.04 -18.96 -12.02
C MET A 28 0.84 -20.07 -12.61
N CYS A 29 2.02 -20.30 -12.04
CA CYS A 29 2.99 -21.28 -12.55
C CYS A 29 2.78 -22.70 -12.02
N ALA A 30 2.25 -22.83 -10.81
CA ALA A 30 1.95 -24.08 -10.14
C ALA A 30 0.52 -24.00 -9.57
N PRO A 31 -0.49 -24.53 -10.26
CA PRO A 31 -1.85 -24.55 -9.73
C PRO A 31 -1.89 -25.51 -8.54
N LEU A 32 -1.63 -25.01 -7.35
CA LEU A 32 -1.58 -25.74 -6.07
C LEU A 32 -2.98 -26.24 -5.62
N GLY A 33 -3.97 -26.25 -6.51
CA GLY A 33 -5.36 -26.53 -6.17
C GLY A 33 -6.03 -25.46 -5.29
N LEU A 34 -5.33 -24.35 -5.01
CA LEU A 34 -5.82 -23.26 -4.15
C LEU A 34 -6.83 -22.31 -4.85
N GLY A 35 -7.10 -22.54 -6.14
CA GLY A 35 -8.20 -21.91 -6.88
C GLY A 35 -7.91 -20.48 -7.38
N MET A 36 -8.65 -20.08 -8.42
CA MET A 36 -8.61 -18.72 -8.99
C MET A 36 -9.10 -17.66 -8.00
N ASP A 37 -9.97 -18.01 -7.06
CA ASP A 37 -10.49 -17.10 -6.02
C ASP A 37 -9.39 -16.55 -5.12
N LEU A 38 -8.39 -17.37 -4.81
CA LEU A 38 -7.23 -16.92 -4.03
C LEU A 38 -6.37 -15.94 -4.83
N LEU A 39 -6.19 -16.17 -6.13
CA LEU A 39 -5.47 -15.23 -7.00
C LEU A 39 -6.20 -13.88 -7.07
N VAL A 40 -7.54 -13.90 -7.15
CA VAL A 40 -8.37 -12.68 -7.09
C VAL A 40 -8.20 -11.97 -5.75
N SER A 41 -8.24 -12.70 -4.64
CA SER A 41 -8.07 -12.15 -3.29
C SER A 41 -6.69 -11.52 -3.07
N VAL A 42 -5.63 -12.15 -3.59
CA VAL A 42 -4.25 -11.65 -3.55
C VAL A 42 -4.12 -10.35 -4.34
N ARG A 43 -4.75 -10.28 -5.51
CA ARG A 43 -4.78 -9.06 -6.34
C ARG A 43 -5.55 -7.92 -5.68
N ASP A 44 -6.70 -8.22 -5.06
CA ASP A 44 -7.48 -7.24 -4.31
C ASP A 44 -6.68 -6.68 -3.13
N LEU A 45 -6.02 -7.54 -2.36
CA LEU A 45 -5.18 -7.14 -1.24
C LEU A 45 -4.00 -6.26 -1.70
N ARG A 46 -3.36 -6.62 -2.82
CA ARG A 46 -2.29 -5.82 -3.42
C ARG A 46 -2.77 -4.42 -3.80
N ALA A 47 -3.91 -4.31 -4.49
CA ALA A 47 -4.47 -3.02 -4.90
C ALA A 47 -4.83 -2.13 -3.69
N ARG A 48 -5.37 -2.73 -2.62
CA ARG A 48 -5.68 -2.01 -1.37
C ARG A 48 -4.42 -1.52 -0.67
N LEU A 49 -3.34 -2.30 -0.67
CA LEU A 49 -2.06 -1.86 -0.12
C LEU A 49 -1.43 -0.72 -0.93
N GLU A 50 -1.49 -0.79 -2.26
CA GLU A 50 -1.03 0.29 -3.16
C GLU A 50 -1.83 1.59 -2.92
N ASP A 51 -3.15 1.51 -2.76
CA ASP A 51 -3.99 2.67 -2.47
C ASP A 51 -3.68 3.28 -1.09
N ILE A 52 -3.48 2.46 -0.06
CA ILE A 52 -3.09 2.93 1.28
C ILE A 52 -1.73 3.64 1.23
N LEU A 53 -0.76 3.10 0.49
CA LEU A 53 0.55 3.73 0.33
C LEU A 53 0.48 5.06 -0.44
N ALA A 54 -0.32 5.11 -1.51
CA ALA A 54 -0.54 6.33 -2.27
C ALA A 54 -1.21 7.43 -1.42
N GLN A 55 -2.14 7.03 -0.53
CA GLN A 55 -2.76 7.95 0.42
C GLN A 55 -1.79 8.42 1.50
N ASP A 56 -0.93 7.53 2.04
CA ASP A 56 0.12 7.93 3.00
C ASP A 56 1.11 8.93 2.36
N ASP A 57 1.48 8.70 1.09
CA ASP A 57 2.31 9.61 0.31
C ASP A 57 1.65 10.97 0.10
N ALA A 58 0.39 10.99 -0.32
CA ALA A 58 -0.37 12.23 -0.50
C ALA A 58 -0.49 13.03 0.82
N VAL A 59 -0.68 12.34 1.95
CA VAL A 59 -0.73 12.96 3.28
C VAL A 59 0.63 13.50 3.69
N ARG A 60 1.73 12.77 3.47
CA ARG A 60 3.10 13.25 3.75
C ARG A 60 3.46 14.45 2.88
N ASP A 61 3.15 14.42 1.59
CA ASP A 61 3.41 15.53 0.67
C ASP A 61 2.60 16.78 1.06
N ALA A 62 1.32 16.61 1.41
CA ALA A 62 0.49 17.70 1.90
C ALA A 62 0.97 18.28 3.25
N ALA A 63 1.56 17.46 4.12
CA ALA A 63 2.19 17.91 5.36
C ALA A 63 3.49 18.69 5.08
N GLY A 64 4.36 18.18 4.20
CA GLY A 64 5.60 18.87 3.80
C GLY A 64 5.35 20.18 3.05
N ALA A 65 4.27 20.27 2.26
CA ALA A 65 3.86 21.48 1.57
C ALA A 65 3.34 22.58 2.53
N GLN A 66 2.75 22.20 3.66
CA GLN A 66 2.28 23.16 4.67
C GLN A 66 3.46 23.83 5.38
N ASP A 67 4.52 23.12 5.71
CA ASP A 67 5.73 23.71 6.31
C ASP A 67 6.48 24.65 5.36
N GLY A 68 6.45 24.38 4.05
CA GLY A 68 7.03 25.27 3.03
C GLY A 68 6.31 26.62 2.90
N ASN A 69 5.03 26.68 3.27
CA ASN A 69 4.21 27.89 3.14
C ASN A 69 4.26 28.82 4.37
N VAL A 70 4.73 28.34 5.53
CA VAL A 70 4.84 29.17 6.75
C VAL A 70 6.09 30.06 6.73
N LEU A 71 7.14 29.68 6.00
CA LEU A 71 8.42 30.43 5.99
C LEU A 71 8.43 31.65 5.06
N ARG A 72 7.42 31.87 4.21
CA ARG A 72 7.43 32.95 3.20
C ARG A 72 6.77 34.26 3.65
N PHE A 73 6.09 34.28 4.80
CA PHE A 73 5.37 35.46 5.28
C PHE A 73 6.04 36.22 6.45
N ALA A 74 7.19 35.76 6.95
CA ALA A 74 7.89 36.38 8.08
C ALA A 74 8.97 37.42 7.68
N ARG A 75 8.98 37.92 6.43
CA ARG A 75 9.85 39.02 6.00
C ARG A 75 9.03 40.08 5.28
N GLY A 76 8.32 40.87 6.07
CA GLY A 76 7.67 42.13 5.70
C GLY A 76 7.90 43.14 6.80
#